data_AF-A0A7C5ECA2-F1
#
_entry.id   AF-A0A7C5ECA2-F1
#
_cell.length_a   1.000
_cell.length_b   1.000
_cell.length_c   1.000
_cell.angle_alpha   90.00
_cell.angle_beta   90.00
_cell.angle_gamma   90.00
#
_symmetry.space_group_name_H-M   'P 1'
#
loop_
_entity.id
_entity.type
_entity.pdbx_description
1 polymer ?
#
loop_
_entity_poly.entity_id
_entity_poly.type
_entity_poly.pdbx_seq_one_letter_code
_entity_poly.pdbx_strand_id
1 'polypeptide(L)'
;LKFTSLISLILGVVILIYAMYSVMFSPESFFRKMLEKEVGSFGGRFFVWQTAREAFLEKPIFGFGPENFEFAFLKHYNSCFGREPCGGDIWYDRAHNVIFDTLVSQGIIGLISYFILIFGPIFVLWKKYLKKEENFWTSAIFTALFSSYFIQNLTVFDMVSSYLMFFFSVAFISCLENVSEKKEVKKTFEQQNEIGIFTFLMVFFVFSFSFYYFIISPLSSSNAVIKFLSSQNPQKKEIFLKKALSSPLGINQIREFLAREILNGVRLGQNEEIKQIYFNFLNLIEPEIEKNIKENPLDYRSYLTLGEILSVKGAILKNKEASNKAEEILKKAIEISPQNQQGYLLLGQNYFFKGEKESTILYFQKAVDLDKYQKNYHLYLINLLYSLGEKELAKQKIEEALKINPDWKKDFEKFFENK
;
A
#
# COMPACT_ATOMS: atom_id res chain seq x y z
N LEU A 1 -7.74 40.43 -20.19
CA LEU A 1 -8.85 39.61 -20.71
C LEU A 1 -10.17 40.22 -20.24
N LYS A 2 -11.17 40.38 -21.13
CA LYS A 2 -12.51 40.81 -20.72
C LYS A 2 -13.13 39.73 -19.82
N PHE A 3 -13.89 40.12 -18.79
CA PHE A 3 -14.52 39.18 -17.84
C PHE A 3 -15.27 38.02 -18.52
N THR A 4 -15.94 38.31 -19.64
CA THR A 4 -16.64 37.33 -20.51
C THR A 4 -15.72 36.31 -21.18
N SER A 5 -14.52 36.72 -21.60
CA SER A 5 -13.50 35.83 -22.17
C SER A 5 -12.89 34.89 -21.13
N LEU A 6 -12.78 35.34 -19.87
CA LEU A 6 -12.31 34.51 -18.76
C LEU A 6 -13.35 33.45 -18.39
N ILE A 7 -14.64 33.83 -18.30
CA ILE A 7 -15.74 32.88 -18.05
C ILE A 7 -15.83 31.83 -19.16
N SER A 8 -15.75 32.24 -20.42
CA SER A 8 -15.82 31.32 -21.57
C SER A 8 -14.64 30.33 -21.58
N LEU A 9 -13.45 30.80 -21.19
CA LEU A 9 -12.26 29.94 -21.06
C LEU A 9 -12.44 28.93 -19.91
N ILE A 10 -12.91 29.39 -18.74
CA ILE A 10 -13.18 28.51 -17.59
C ILE A 10 -14.24 27.47 -17.96
N LEU A 11 -15.35 27.89 -18.58
CA LEU A 11 -16.41 26.98 -19.00
C LEU A 11 -15.90 25.96 -20.03
N GLY A 12 -15.10 26.40 -21.01
CA GLY A 12 -14.47 25.52 -21.99
C GLY A 12 -13.54 24.49 -21.36
N VAL A 13 -12.72 24.90 -20.38
CA VAL A 13 -11.85 23.99 -19.62
C VAL A 13 -12.67 23.02 -18.78
N VAL A 14 -13.74 23.47 -18.11
CA VAL A 14 -14.62 22.61 -17.32
C VAL A 14 -15.32 21.58 -18.22
N ILE A 15 -15.82 21.99 -19.39
CA ILE A 15 -16.43 21.09 -20.37
C ILE A 15 -15.41 20.09 -20.90
N LEU A 16 -14.19 20.52 -21.20
CA LEU A 16 -13.11 19.64 -21.65
C LEU A 16 -12.74 18.61 -20.57
N ILE A 17 -12.59 19.04 -19.31
CA ILE A 17 -12.32 18.17 -18.16
C ILE A 17 -13.47 17.18 -17.98
N TYR A 18 -14.72 17.64 -18.07
CA TYR A 18 -15.89 16.78 -17.95
C TYR A 18 -15.99 15.77 -19.10
N ALA A 19 -15.71 16.20 -20.34
CA ALA A 19 -15.67 15.33 -21.51
C ALA A 19 -14.57 14.28 -21.37
N MET A 20 -13.35 14.68 -21.02
CA MET A 20 -12.24 13.76 -20.75
C MET A 20 -12.58 12.81 -19.60
N TYR A 21 -13.21 13.30 -18.54
CA TYR A 21 -13.67 12.47 -17.42
C TYR A 21 -14.69 11.43 -17.89
N SER A 22 -15.70 11.84 -18.66
CA SER A 22 -16.72 10.93 -19.18
C SER A 22 -16.13 9.87 -20.11
N VAL A 23 -15.14 10.24 -20.92
CA VAL A 23 -14.45 9.31 -21.84
C VAL A 23 -13.49 8.39 -21.10
N MET A 24 -12.81 8.82 -20.05
CA MET A 24 -11.83 7.99 -19.35
C MET A 24 -12.43 7.12 -18.24
N PHE A 25 -13.45 7.61 -17.53
CA PHE A 25 -13.91 7.00 -16.28
C PHE A 25 -15.31 6.41 -16.36
N SER A 26 -16.11 6.71 -17.40
CA SER A 26 -17.41 6.05 -17.57
C SER A 26 -17.22 4.55 -17.80
N PRO A 27 -17.90 3.67 -17.02
CA PRO A 27 -17.82 2.21 -17.19
C PRO A 27 -18.15 1.75 -18.62
N GLU A 28 -19.00 2.49 -19.32
CA GLU A 28 -19.42 2.17 -20.69
C GLU A 28 -18.56 2.80 -21.78
N SER A 29 -17.53 3.57 -21.40
CA SER A 29 -16.67 4.21 -22.39
C SER A 29 -15.88 3.18 -23.20
N PHE A 30 -15.92 3.34 -24.53
CA PHE A 30 -15.06 2.62 -25.46
C PHE A 30 -13.58 2.71 -25.06
N PHE A 31 -13.11 3.89 -24.65
CA PHE A 31 -11.70 4.12 -24.33
C PHE A 31 -11.29 3.38 -23.06
N ARG A 32 -12.17 3.35 -22.05
CA ARG A 32 -11.94 2.57 -20.83
C ARG A 32 -11.86 1.08 -21.13
N LYS A 33 -12.83 0.54 -21.87
CA LYS A 33 -12.87 -0.88 -22.26
C LYS A 33 -11.67 -1.27 -23.14
N MET A 34 -11.23 -0.38 -24.03
CA MET A 34 -10.02 -0.57 -24.84
C MET A 34 -8.76 -0.62 -23.97
N LEU A 35 -8.59 0.33 -23.03
CA LEU A 35 -7.44 0.36 -22.13
C LEU A 35 -7.41 -0.85 -21.18
N GLU A 36 -8.55 -1.25 -20.63
CA GLU A 36 -8.66 -2.44 -19.77
C GLU A 36 -8.28 -3.72 -20.52
N LYS A 37 -8.64 -3.82 -21.80
CA LYS A 37 -8.34 -4.98 -22.65
C LYS A 37 -6.88 -5.05 -23.09
N GLU A 38 -6.29 -3.92 -23.46
CA GLU A 38 -4.90 -3.84 -23.98
C GLU A 38 -3.85 -3.78 -22.86
N VAL A 39 -4.23 -3.23 -21.69
CA VAL A 39 -3.34 -3.03 -20.55
C VAL A 39 -4.02 -3.66 -19.33
N GLY A 40 -3.98 -4.99 -19.24
CA GLY A 40 -4.71 -5.77 -18.22
C GLY A 40 -4.49 -5.35 -16.76
N SER A 41 -3.41 -4.61 -16.44
CA SER A 41 -3.16 -4.05 -15.10
C SER A 41 -3.86 -2.70 -14.82
N PHE A 42 -4.48 -2.07 -15.82
CA PHE A 42 -5.09 -0.75 -15.68
C PHE A 42 -6.50 -0.80 -15.08
N GLY A 43 -7.24 -1.91 -15.25
CA GLY A 43 -8.60 -2.08 -14.73
C GLY A 43 -8.71 -1.89 -13.21
N GLY A 44 -7.77 -2.47 -12.45
CA GLY A 44 -7.73 -2.31 -10.99
C GLY A 44 -7.50 -0.87 -10.52
N ARG A 45 -6.81 -0.04 -11.32
CA ARG A 45 -6.55 1.36 -10.96
C ARG A 45 -7.82 2.18 -10.85
N PHE A 46 -8.83 1.90 -11.69
CA PHE A 46 -10.11 2.61 -11.60
C PHE A 46 -10.82 2.37 -10.27
N PHE A 47 -10.74 1.15 -9.74
CA PHE A 47 -11.28 0.82 -8.42
C PHE A 47 -10.46 1.48 -7.31
N VAL A 48 -9.13 1.49 -7.42
CA VAL A 48 -8.26 2.22 -6.47
C VAL A 48 -8.60 3.71 -6.46
N TRP A 49 -8.83 4.33 -7.63
CA TRP A 49 -9.20 5.74 -7.75
C TRP A 49 -10.61 6.03 -7.22
N GLN A 50 -11.54 5.11 -7.40
CA GLN A 50 -12.86 5.20 -6.78
C GLN A 50 -12.75 5.18 -5.26
N THR A 51 -12.02 4.21 -4.70
CA THR A 51 -11.73 4.16 -3.25
C THR A 51 -11.00 5.41 -2.77
N ALA A 52 -10.03 5.93 -3.53
CA ALA A 52 -9.34 7.17 -3.20
C ALA A 52 -10.28 8.39 -3.18
N ARG A 53 -11.26 8.44 -4.08
CA ARG A 53 -12.30 9.48 -4.06
C ARG A 53 -13.16 9.37 -2.79
N GLU A 54 -13.61 8.17 -2.45
CA GLU A 54 -14.41 7.93 -1.24
C GLU A 54 -13.64 8.35 0.02
N ALA A 55 -12.35 7.98 0.09
CA ALA A 55 -11.45 8.44 1.14
C ALA A 55 -11.30 9.98 1.17
N PHE A 56 -11.03 10.63 0.04
CA PHE A 56 -10.89 12.08 -0.02
C PHE A 56 -12.13 12.82 0.51
N LEU A 57 -13.34 12.32 0.19
CA LEU A 57 -14.59 12.94 0.65
C LEU A 57 -14.75 12.91 2.17
N GLU A 58 -14.08 12.01 2.88
CA GLU A 58 -14.06 11.97 4.35
C GLU A 58 -13.24 13.13 4.95
N LYS A 59 -12.10 13.47 4.33
CA LYS A 59 -11.15 14.49 4.83
C LYS A 59 -10.69 15.44 3.71
N PRO A 60 -11.60 16.28 3.16
CA PRO A 60 -11.32 17.00 1.92
C PRO A 60 -10.28 18.12 2.03
N ILE A 61 -10.07 18.69 3.23
CA ILE A 61 -9.20 19.86 3.40
C ILE A 61 -7.72 19.46 3.50
N PHE A 62 -7.40 18.59 4.46
CA PHE A 62 -6.02 18.19 4.80
C PHE A 62 -5.71 16.72 4.52
N GLY A 63 -6.69 15.91 4.09
CA GLY A 63 -6.49 14.49 3.85
C GLY A 63 -6.17 13.69 5.12
N PHE A 64 -5.52 12.54 4.93
CA PHE A 64 -5.12 11.59 5.95
C PHE A 64 -3.67 11.78 6.44
N GLY A 65 -2.94 12.73 5.86
CA GLY A 65 -1.51 12.95 6.08
C GLY A 65 -0.64 12.24 5.02
N PRO A 66 0.60 12.72 4.78
CA PRO A 66 1.56 12.06 3.89
C PRO A 66 1.79 10.58 4.28
N GLU A 67 2.00 9.72 3.28
CA GLU A 67 2.27 8.27 3.46
C GLU A 67 1.19 7.48 4.21
N ASN A 68 -0.05 7.98 4.27
CA ASN A 68 -1.18 7.31 4.95
C ASN A 68 -2.27 6.81 3.99
N PHE A 69 -1.98 6.72 2.68
CA PHE A 69 -2.95 6.28 1.68
C PHE A 69 -3.49 4.87 1.97
N GLU A 70 -2.63 3.94 2.39
CA GLU A 70 -3.03 2.56 2.73
C GLU A 70 -4.16 2.52 3.77
N PHE A 71 -4.08 3.32 4.83
CA PHE A 71 -5.09 3.33 5.89
C PHE A 71 -6.43 3.85 5.40
N ALA A 72 -6.40 4.90 4.57
CA ALA A 72 -7.60 5.44 3.94
C ALA A 72 -8.21 4.44 2.94
N PHE A 73 -7.35 3.76 2.17
CA PHE A 73 -7.74 2.72 1.24
C PHE A 73 -8.42 1.54 1.95
N LEU A 74 -7.84 1.03 3.04
CA LEU A 74 -8.38 -0.11 3.79
C LEU A 74 -9.71 0.22 4.47
N LYS A 75 -9.89 1.45 4.94
CA LYS A 75 -11.16 1.90 5.50
C LYS A 75 -12.30 1.89 4.47
N HIS A 76 -11.99 2.28 3.23
CA HIS A 76 -12.92 2.34 2.10
C HIS A 76 -12.70 1.17 1.11
N TYR A 77 -12.25 0.03 1.63
CA TYR A 77 -11.89 -1.13 0.82
C TYR A 77 -13.07 -1.61 -0.01
N ASN A 78 -12.83 -1.89 -1.29
CA ASN A 78 -13.84 -2.48 -2.16
C ASN A 78 -13.66 -4.00 -2.16
N SER A 79 -14.71 -4.75 -1.81
CA SER A 79 -14.67 -6.21 -1.73
C SER A 79 -14.32 -6.89 -3.07
N CYS A 80 -14.41 -6.21 -4.20
CA CYS A 80 -14.03 -6.74 -5.50
C CYS A 80 -12.51 -6.93 -5.70
N PHE A 81 -11.67 -6.24 -4.92
CA PHE A 81 -10.21 -6.34 -5.06
C PHE A 81 -9.72 -7.79 -4.91
N GLY A 82 -8.73 -8.17 -5.73
CA GLY A 82 -8.26 -9.56 -5.85
C GLY A 82 -9.02 -10.39 -6.89
N ARG A 83 -10.01 -9.81 -7.59
CA ARG A 83 -10.60 -10.37 -8.81
C ARG A 83 -10.09 -9.65 -10.04
N GLU A 84 -9.92 -10.41 -11.14
CA GLU A 84 -9.45 -9.92 -12.44
C GLU A 84 -10.05 -8.56 -12.89
N PRO A 85 -11.39 -8.32 -12.85
CA PRO A 85 -11.95 -7.02 -13.28
C PRO A 85 -11.57 -5.83 -12.37
N CYS A 86 -11.16 -6.09 -11.14
CA CYS A 86 -10.90 -5.08 -10.10
C CYS A 86 -9.42 -5.02 -9.69
N GLY A 87 -8.54 -5.72 -10.41
CA GLY A 87 -7.12 -5.83 -10.06
C GLY A 87 -6.83 -7.08 -9.23
N GLY A 88 -5.66 -7.69 -9.49
CA GLY A 88 -5.22 -8.90 -8.80
C GLY A 88 -4.71 -8.66 -7.38
N ASP A 89 -4.34 -7.42 -7.05
CA ASP A 89 -3.84 -7.06 -5.73
C ASP A 89 -4.98 -6.68 -4.77
N ILE A 90 -4.77 -6.96 -3.49
CA ILE A 90 -5.67 -6.59 -2.38
C ILE A 90 -5.04 -5.56 -1.45
N TRP A 91 -3.84 -5.09 -1.80
CA TRP A 91 -2.97 -4.28 -0.98
C TRP A 91 -2.47 -3.11 -1.79
N TYR A 92 -2.89 -1.90 -1.41
CA TYR A 92 -2.47 -0.67 -2.10
C TYR A 92 -1.98 0.35 -1.09
N ASP A 93 -0.73 0.75 -1.26
CA ASP A 93 -0.06 1.80 -0.50
C ASP A 93 -0.09 3.15 -1.21
N ARG A 94 -0.41 3.18 -2.51
CA ARG A 94 -0.48 4.38 -3.36
C ARG A 94 -1.61 4.31 -4.39
N ALA A 95 -2.13 5.47 -4.77
CA ALA A 95 -3.15 5.57 -5.81
C ALA A 95 -2.63 5.29 -7.23
N HIS A 96 -1.30 5.30 -7.42
CA HIS A 96 -0.65 5.27 -8.75
C HIS A 96 -1.15 6.40 -9.68
N ASN A 97 -1.55 7.52 -9.07
CA ASN A 97 -1.97 8.75 -9.70
C ASN A 97 -1.79 9.88 -8.70
N VAL A 98 -0.90 10.83 -9.00
CA VAL A 98 -0.50 11.89 -8.06
C VAL A 98 -1.67 12.76 -7.61
N ILE A 99 -2.72 12.94 -8.42
CA ILE A 99 -3.88 13.74 -8.03
C ILE A 99 -4.64 13.04 -6.91
N PHE A 100 -5.00 11.76 -7.10
CA PHE A 100 -5.70 10.99 -6.07
C PHE A 100 -4.84 10.78 -4.83
N ASP A 101 -3.54 10.50 -5.02
CA ASP A 101 -2.58 10.31 -3.94
C ASP A 101 -2.46 11.59 -3.08
N THR A 102 -2.35 12.76 -3.73
CA THR A 102 -2.26 14.06 -3.07
C THR A 102 -3.59 14.47 -2.41
N LEU A 103 -4.72 14.20 -3.05
CA LEU A 103 -6.04 14.48 -2.47
C LEU A 103 -6.28 13.65 -1.21
N VAL A 104 -5.98 12.35 -1.23
CA VAL A 104 -6.13 11.49 -0.05
C VAL A 104 -5.13 11.88 1.03
N SER A 105 -3.88 12.15 0.68
CA SER A 105 -2.83 12.40 1.68
C SER A 105 -2.86 13.81 2.25
N GLN A 106 -3.17 14.83 1.45
CA GLN A 106 -3.00 16.25 1.80
C GLN A 106 -4.23 17.11 1.51
N GLY A 107 -5.31 16.52 0.98
CA GLY A 107 -6.55 17.21 0.66
C GLY A 107 -6.39 18.25 -0.46
N ILE A 108 -7.38 19.15 -0.55
CA ILE A 108 -7.41 20.18 -1.58
C ILE A 108 -6.27 21.19 -1.41
N ILE A 109 -5.83 21.46 -0.16
CA ILE A 109 -4.72 22.38 0.11
C ILE A 109 -3.41 21.81 -0.46
N GLY A 110 -3.16 20.51 -0.25
CA GLY A 110 -2.02 19.83 -0.86
C GLY A 110 -2.09 19.85 -2.38
N LEU A 111 -3.26 19.58 -2.97
CA LEU A 111 -3.41 19.58 -4.42
C LEU A 111 -3.16 20.97 -5.04
N ILE A 112 -3.67 22.03 -4.41
CA ILE A 112 -3.39 23.41 -4.83
C ILE A 112 -1.89 23.69 -4.74
N SER A 113 -1.25 23.30 -3.64
CA SER A 113 0.19 23.49 -3.43
C SER A 113 1.01 22.74 -4.49
N TYR A 114 0.62 21.51 -4.82
CA TYR A 114 1.21 20.73 -5.89
C TYR A 114 1.08 21.43 -7.25
N PHE A 115 -0.10 21.94 -7.61
CA PHE A 115 -0.28 22.68 -8.86
C PHE A 115 0.52 23.98 -8.89
N ILE A 116 0.67 24.69 -7.77
CA ILE A 116 1.53 25.87 -7.70
C ILE A 116 2.99 25.47 -7.95
N LEU A 117 3.47 24.37 -7.40
CA LEU A 117 4.85 23.90 -7.60
C LEU A 117 5.12 23.48 -9.05
N ILE A 118 4.15 22.89 -9.73
CA ILE A 118 4.29 22.44 -11.13
C ILE A 118 4.11 23.59 -12.13
N PHE A 119 3.04 24.38 -11.98
CA PHE A 119 2.66 25.40 -12.95
C PHE A 119 3.19 26.80 -12.61
N GLY A 120 3.62 27.05 -11.37
CA GLY A 120 4.23 28.30 -10.94
C GLY A 120 5.51 28.64 -11.70
N PRO A 121 6.49 27.73 -11.82
CA PRO A 121 7.70 27.95 -12.61
C PRO A 121 7.39 28.25 -14.08
N ILE A 122 6.42 27.55 -14.67
CA ILE A 122 5.94 27.80 -16.03
C ILE A 122 5.41 29.24 -16.14
N PHE A 123 4.52 29.65 -15.22
CA PHE A 123 3.97 30.99 -15.21
C PHE A 123 5.05 32.08 -15.10
N VAL A 124 6.04 31.89 -14.24
CA VAL A 124 7.17 32.84 -14.07
C VAL A 124 7.97 32.97 -15.37
N LEU A 125 8.33 31.85 -16.01
CA LEU A 125 9.09 31.85 -17.26
C LEU A 125 8.36 32.59 -18.38
N TRP A 126 7.08 32.28 -18.59
CA TRP A 126 6.28 32.95 -19.62
C TRP A 126 6.07 34.44 -19.31
N LYS A 127 5.92 34.83 -18.03
CA LYS A 127 5.87 36.23 -17.63
C LYS A 127 7.16 36.97 -18.00
N LYS A 128 8.34 36.36 -17.79
CA LYS A 128 9.64 36.95 -18.17
C LYS A 128 9.82 37.01 -19.69
N TYR A 129 9.42 35.97 -20.41
CA TYR A 129 9.42 35.98 -21.88
C TYR A 129 8.57 37.13 -22.44
N LEU A 130 7.35 37.33 -21.92
CA LEU A 130 6.48 38.43 -22.33
C LEU A 130 7.07 39.82 -22.02
N LYS A 131 7.90 39.91 -20.97
CA LYS A 131 8.68 41.12 -20.64
C LYS A 131 9.99 41.25 -21.43
N LYS A 132 10.32 40.29 -22.30
CA LYS A 132 11.60 40.20 -23.04
C LYS A 132 12.84 40.05 -22.14
N GLU A 133 12.66 39.55 -20.93
CA GLU A 133 13.74 39.28 -19.97
C GLU A 133 14.32 37.86 -20.14
N GLU A 134 13.68 37.00 -20.95
CA GLU A 134 14.04 35.60 -21.12
C GLU A 134 13.78 35.13 -22.56
N ASN A 135 14.47 34.06 -23.01
CA ASN A 135 14.27 33.48 -24.34
C ASN A 135 13.01 32.59 -24.39
N PHE A 136 12.36 32.56 -25.55
CA PHE A 136 11.29 31.62 -25.88
C PHE A 136 11.69 30.17 -25.57
N TRP A 137 12.89 29.75 -26.00
CA TRP A 137 13.33 28.36 -25.88
C TRP A 137 13.40 27.90 -24.42
N THR A 138 13.92 28.74 -23.51
CA THR A 138 13.93 28.44 -22.08
C THR A 138 12.50 28.18 -21.57
N SER A 139 11.57 29.09 -21.89
CA SER A 139 10.17 28.97 -21.46
C SER A 139 9.49 27.73 -22.05
N ALA A 140 9.69 27.45 -23.34
CA ALA A 140 9.11 26.33 -24.04
C ALA A 140 9.65 24.98 -23.55
N ILE A 141 10.97 24.84 -23.38
CA ILE A 141 11.62 23.60 -22.92
C ILE A 141 11.13 23.24 -21.52
N PHE A 142 11.16 24.18 -20.58
CA PHE A 142 10.70 23.89 -19.22
C PHE A 142 9.19 23.66 -19.15
N THR A 143 8.39 24.34 -19.97
CA THR A 143 6.95 24.01 -20.09
C THR A 143 6.73 22.56 -20.52
N ALA A 144 7.45 22.10 -21.55
CA ALA A 144 7.38 20.72 -22.02
C ALA A 144 7.85 19.74 -20.94
N LEU A 145 8.93 20.07 -20.22
CA LEU A 145 9.49 19.24 -19.15
C LEU A 145 8.51 19.06 -17.98
N PHE A 146 8.00 20.16 -17.41
CA PHE A 146 7.06 20.10 -16.28
C PHE A 146 5.72 19.48 -16.70
N SER A 147 5.24 19.76 -17.92
CA SER A 147 4.00 19.14 -18.43
C SER A 147 4.18 17.63 -18.63
N SER A 148 5.31 17.19 -19.18
CA SER A 148 5.61 15.77 -19.36
C SER A 148 5.73 15.06 -18.01
N TYR A 149 6.43 15.68 -17.05
CA TYR A 149 6.55 15.18 -15.69
C TYR A 149 5.17 15.04 -15.00
N PHE A 150 4.31 16.05 -15.12
CA PHE A 150 2.94 15.99 -14.60
C PHE A 150 2.11 14.87 -15.25
N ILE A 151 2.14 14.78 -16.59
CA ILE A 151 1.40 13.73 -17.33
C ILE A 151 1.87 12.34 -16.93
N GLN A 152 3.18 12.13 -16.80
CA GLN A 152 3.74 10.88 -16.30
C GLN A 152 3.14 10.54 -14.93
N ASN A 153 3.16 11.48 -13.98
CA ASN A 153 2.67 11.31 -12.62
C ASN A 153 1.14 11.08 -12.52
N LEU A 154 0.38 11.16 -13.61
CA LEU A 154 -1.03 10.70 -13.63
C LEU A 154 -1.15 9.18 -13.62
N THR A 155 -0.08 8.45 -13.94
CA THR A 155 -0.09 6.99 -14.06
C THR A 155 1.00 6.29 -13.24
N VAL A 156 1.83 7.09 -12.54
CA VAL A 156 2.90 6.66 -11.64
C VAL A 156 3.01 7.66 -10.48
N PHE A 157 3.87 7.37 -9.52
CA PHE A 157 4.23 8.27 -8.43
C PHE A 157 5.72 8.66 -8.51
N ASP A 158 6.12 9.67 -7.75
CA ASP A 158 7.49 10.13 -7.72
C ASP A 158 8.47 9.11 -7.13
N MET A 159 9.59 8.95 -7.83
CA MET A 159 10.76 8.27 -7.32
C MET A 159 11.80 9.31 -6.91
N VAL A 160 12.76 8.92 -6.07
CA VAL A 160 13.85 9.81 -5.62
C VAL A 160 14.56 10.46 -6.81
N SER A 161 14.77 9.72 -7.90
CA SER A 161 15.39 10.22 -9.12
C SER A 161 14.55 11.28 -9.84
N SER A 162 13.24 11.07 -10.01
CA SER A 162 12.35 12.04 -10.68
C SER A 162 12.17 13.29 -9.84
N TYR A 163 12.04 13.11 -8.52
CA TYR A 163 11.83 14.20 -7.58
C TYR A 163 13.06 15.11 -7.45
N LEU A 164 14.28 14.56 -7.46
CA LEU A 164 15.51 15.35 -7.50
C LEU A 164 15.63 16.20 -8.77
N MET A 165 15.29 15.62 -9.94
CA MET A 165 15.35 16.36 -11.22
C MET A 165 14.32 17.49 -11.26
N PHE A 166 13.14 17.30 -10.66
CA PHE A 166 12.16 18.35 -10.48
C PHE A 166 12.74 19.53 -9.68
N PHE A 167 13.36 19.28 -8.52
CA PHE A 167 13.95 20.36 -7.71
C PHE A 167 15.14 21.04 -8.37
N PHE A 168 16.00 20.31 -9.08
CA PHE A 168 17.08 20.95 -9.85
C PHE A 168 16.54 21.85 -10.95
N SER A 169 15.43 21.47 -11.59
CA SER A 169 14.75 22.30 -12.59
C SER A 169 14.19 23.59 -11.97
N VAL A 170 13.54 23.49 -10.81
CA VAL A 170 13.04 24.67 -10.07
C VAL A 170 14.19 25.56 -9.58
N ALA A 171 15.27 24.97 -9.07
CA ALA A 171 16.47 25.70 -8.63
C ALA A 171 17.15 26.44 -9.79
N PHE A 172 17.25 25.81 -10.95
CA PHE A 172 17.76 26.46 -12.16
C PHE A 172 16.93 27.70 -12.54
N ILE A 173 15.59 27.59 -12.52
CA ILE A 173 14.69 28.71 -12.81
C ILE A 173 14.83 29.83 -11.76
N SER A 174 14.97 29.48 -10.49
CA SER A 174 15.23 30.44 -9.40
C SER A 174 16.56 31.19 -9.62
N CYS A 175 17.61 30.52 -10.08
CA CYS A 175 18.87 31.18 -10.45
C CYS A 175 18.69 32.22 -11.56
N LEU A 176 17.81 31.96 -12.55
CA LEU A 176 17.52 32.95 -13.60
C LEU A 176 16.86 34.23 -13.07
N GLU A 177 16.24 34.21 -11.90
CA GLU A 177 15.66 35.38 -11.24
C GLU A 177 16.75 36.28 -10.62
N ASN A 178 17.78 35.68 -10.01
CA ASN A 178 18.79 36.40 -9.23
C ASN A 178 19.95 36.99 -10.04
N VAL A 179 20.04 36.76 -11.35
CA VAL A 179 21.15 37.26 -12.18
C VAL A 179 21.13 38.79 -12.35
N SER A 180 19.99 39.46 -12.12
CA SER A 180 19.86 40.91 -12.26
C SER A 180 20.48 41.73 -11.11
N GLU A 181 20.82 41.14 -9.97
CA GLU A 181 21.53 41.80 -8.87
C GLU A 181 22.94 41.25 -8.68
N LYS A 182 23.87 41.57 -9.60
CA LYS A 182 25.29 41.44 -9.29
C LYS A 182 25.70 42.54 -8.30
N LYS A 183 25.42 42.34 -7.01
CA LYS A 183 26.17 43.03 -5.96
C LYS A 183 27.59 42.46 -5.98
N GLU A 184 28.58 43.31 -6.24
CA GLU A 184 29.99 42.97 -6.04
C GLU A 184 30.21 42.63 -4.56
N VAL A 185 30.09 41.35 -4.22
CA VAL A 185 30.52 40.86 -2.91
C VAL A 185 32.05 40.89 -2.94
N LYS A 186 32.65 41.93 -2.35
CA LYS A 186 34.06 41.93 -1.99
C LYS A 186 34.30 40.71 -1.09
N LYS A 187 34.85 39.66 -1.66
CA LYS A 187 35.29 38.48 -0.91
C LYS A 187 36.56 38.85 -0.14
N THR A 188 36.41 39.38 1.07
CA THR A 188 37.43 39.24 2.10
C THR A 188 37.39 37.78 2.56
N PHE A 189 38.20 36.94 1.93
CA PHE A 189 38.50 35.61 2.47
C PHE A 189 39.38 35.81 3.71
N GLU A 190 38.77 36.05 4.87
CA GLU A 190 39.47 35.84 6.13
C GLU A 190 39.68 34.33 6.30
N GLN A 191 40.94 33.95 6.44
CA GLN A 191 41.38 32.56 6.54
C GLN A 191 41.01 31.99 7.91
N GLN A 192 39.73 31.63 8.11
CA GLN A 192 39.25 30.95 9.31
C GLN A 192 39.63 29.45 9.29
N ASN A 193 40.88 29.14 9.61
CA ASN A 193 41.41 27.77 9.56
C ASN A 193 40.98 26.87 10.74
N GLU A 194 40.43 27.39 11.84
CA GLU A 194 40.07 26.56 13.01
C GLU A 194 38.63 26.02 12.99
N ILE A 195 37.71 26.68 12.29
CA ILE A 195 36.30 26.22 12.14
C ILE A 195 36.21 25.00 11.20
N GLY A 196 37.21 24.82 10.33
CA GLY A 196 37.23 23.73 9.33
C GLY A 196 37.31 22.33 9.93
N ILE A 197 38.15 22.12 10.96
CA ILE A 197 38.33 20.78 11.57
C ILE A 197 37.08 20.37 12.36
N PHE A 198 36.53 21.28 13.18
CA PHE A 198 35.32 20.98 13.94
C PHE A 198 34.13 20.69 13.01
N THR A 199 33.94 21.53 11.98
CA THR A 199 32.89 21.31 10.97
C THR A 199 33.10 20.00 10.23
N PHE A 200 34.34 19.68 9.84
CA PHE A 200 34.66 18.40 9.19
C PHE A 200 34.36 17.21 10.10
N LEU A 201 34.77 17.23 11.36
CA LEU A 201 34.51 16.16 12.32
C LEU A 201 33.00 16.00 12.58
N MET A 202 32.26 17.11 12.67
CA MET A 202 30.81 17.09 12.81
C MET A 202 30.14 16.47 11.58
N VAL A 203 30.53 16.90 10.37
CA VAL A 203 30.02 16.33 9.11
C VAL A 203 30.38 14.85 9.00
N PHE A 204 31.62 14.46 9.34
CA PHE A 204 32.05 13.07 9.33
C PHE A 204 31.28 12.22 10.33
N PHE A 205 31.02 12.74 11.53
CA PHE A 205 30.22 12.05 12.53
C PHE A 205 28.78 11.88 12.07
N VAL A 206 28.13 12.95 11.60
CA VAL A 206 26.75 12.89 11.07
C VAL A 206 26.67 11.94 9.88
N PHE A 207 27.65 11.99 8.97
CA PHE A 207 27.73 11.08 7.84
C PHE A 207 27.92 9.63 8.30
N SER A 208 28.88 9.36 9.20
CA SER A 208 29.17 8.01 9.67
C SER A 208 27.98 7.41 10.43
N PHE A 209 27.34 8.20 11.28
CA PHE A 209 26.12 7.82 11.97
C PHE A 209 24.98 7.54 10.98
N SER A 210 24.75 8.44 10.01
CA SER A 210 23.71 8.28 8.99
C SER A 210 23.98 7.07 8.10
N PHE A 211 25.22 6.89 7.65
CA PHE A 211 25.61 5.75 6.83
C PHE A 211 25.44 4.44 7.60
N TYR A 212 25.80 4.41 8.88
CA TYR A 212 25.56 3.24 9.71
C TYR A 212 24.06 2.96 9.89
N TYR A 213 23.28 3.98 10.26
CA TYR A 213 21.87 3.85 10.60
C TYR A 213 20.97 3.56 9.38
N PHE A 214 21.19 4.26 8.26
CA PHE A 214 20.37 4.15 7.06
C PHE A 214 20.86 3.11 6.05
N ILE A 215 22.14 2.72 6.09
CA ILE A 215 22.72 1.77 5.10
C ILE A 215 23.17 0.47 5.77
N ILE A 216 24.16 0.54 6.67
CA ILE A 216 24.82 -0.68 7.21
C ILE A 216 23.88 -1.51 8.08
N SER A 217 23.12 -0.87 8.97
CA SER A 217 22.24 -1.58 9.90
C SER A 217 21.06 -2.27 9.16
N PRO A 218 20.30 -1.59 8.26
CA PRO A 218 19.27 -2.25 7.45
C PRO A 218 19.82 -3.34 6.52
N LEU A 219 21.02 -3.16 5.95
CA LEU A 219 21.68 -4.19 5.15
C LEU A 219 21.99 -5.43 5.99
N SER A 220 22.47 -5.24 7.23
CA SER A 220 22.73 -6.32 8.17
C SER A 220 21.45 -7.10 8.51
N SER A 221 20.35 -6.40 8.78
CA SER A 221 19.05 -7.01 9.06
C SER A 221 18.47 -7.73 7.85
N SER A 222 18.57 -7.14 6.65
CA SER A 222 18.13 -7.77 5.39
C SER A 222 18.90 -9.06 5.11
N ASN A 223 20.22 -9.04 5.30
CA ASN A 223 21.06 -10.24 5.22
C ASN A 223 20.65 -11.30 6.26
N ALA A 224 20.24 -10.89 7.46
CA ALA A 224 19.75 -11.81 8.48
C ALA A 224 18.40 -12.45 8.07
N VAL A 225 17.48 -11.71 7.45
CA VAL A 225 16.25 -12.29 6.86
C VAL A 225 16.59 -13.37 5.83
N ILE A 226 17.49 -13.09 4.89
CA ILE A 226 17.91 -14.08 3.87
C ILE A 226 18.52 -15.33 4.52
N LYS A 227 19.35 -15.14 5.56
CA LYS A 227 19.95 -16.26 6.30
C LYS A 227 18.94 -17.05 7.12
N PHE A 228 17.91 -16.40 7.66
CA PHE A 228 16.80 -17.08 8.34
C PHE A 228 16.04 -17.99 7.37
N LEU A 229 15.74 -17.51 6.16
CA LEU A 229 15.03 -18.29 5.14
C LEU A 229 15.84 -19.47 4.61
N SER A 230 17.15 -19.27 4.38
CA SER A 230 18.02 -20.29 3.78
C SER A 230 18.58 -21.31 4.77
N SER A 231 18.64 -21.01 6.08
CA SER A 231 19.20 -21.93 7.07
C SER A 231 18.25 -23.10 7.34
N GLN A 232 18.78 -24.31 7.46
CA GLN A 232 18.00 -25.49 7.91
C GLN A 232 18.16 -25.77 9.41
N ASN A 233 19.12 -25.11 10.08
CA ASN A 233 19.39 -25.34 11.49
C ASN A 233 18.51 -24.39 12.36
N PRO A 234 17.67 -24.91 13.26
CA PRO A 234 16.77 -24.10 14.09
C PRO A 234 17.47 -23.07 14.98
N GLN A 235 18.62 -23.43 15.58
CA GLN A 235 19.37 -22.54 16.47
C GLN A 235 19.96 -21.36 15.67
N LYS A 236 20.46 -21.64 14.45
CA LYS A 236 20.94 -20.58 13.55
C LYS A 236 19.79 -19.69 13.08
N LYS A 237 18.62 -20.27 12.75
CA LYS A 237 17.41 -19.49 12.42
C LYS A 237 17.06 -18.54 13.56
N GLU A 238 17.07 -18.98 14.81
CA GLU A 238 16.75 -18.11 15.95
C GLU A 238 17.69 -16.91 16.05
N ILE A 239 18.99 -17.13 15.88
CA ILE A 239 20.01 -16.05 15.88
C ILE A 239 19.72 -15.05 14.76
N PHE A 240 19.42 -15.54 13.55
CA PHE A 240 19.12 -14.68 12.41
C PHE A 240 17.79 -13.94 12.57
N LEU A 241 16.77 -14.58 13.15
CA LEU A 241 15.51 -13.95 13.50
C LEU A 241 15.74 -12.75 14.43
N LYS A 242 16.45 -12.95 15.55
CA LYS A 242 16.77 -11.87 16.50
C LYS A 242 17.57 -10.74 15.84
N LYS A 243 18.50 -11.08 14.94
CA LYS A 243 19.29 -10.07 14.21
C LYS A 243 18.46 -9.31 13.17
N ALA A 244 17.53 -9.97 12.49
CA ALA A 244 16.61 -9.32 11.56
C ALA A 244 15.71 -8.30 12.30
N LEU A 245 15.24 -8.68 13.49
CA LEU A 245 14.39 -7.85 14.35
C LEU A 245 15.10 -6.66 15.00
N SER A 246 16.41 -6.50 14.80
CA SER A 246 17.16 -5.33 15.28
C SER A 246 17.23 -4.18 14.26
N SER A 247 16.47 -4.24 13.16
CA SER A 247 16.53 -3.22 12.11
C SER A 247 15.99 -1.87 12.62
N PRO A 248 16.70 -0.75 12.39
CA PRO A 248 16.19 0.57 12.72
C PRO A 248 15.15 1.10 11.71
N LEU A 249 15.08 0.50 10.51
CA LEU A 249 14.21 0.93 9.42
C LEU A 249 13.44 -0.26 8.85
N GLY A 250 12.20 0.00 8.41
CA GLY A 250 11.33 -1.02 7.81
C GLY A 250 11.00 -2.18 8.75
N ILE A 251 11.10 -1.97 10.06
CA ILE A 251 10.97 -3.05 11.05
C ILE A 251 9.59 -3.70 11.02
N ASN A 252 8.53 -2.91 10.75
CA ASN A 252 7.16 -3.42 10.69
C ASN A 252 7.00 -4.44 9.57
N GLN A 253 7.52 -4.13 8.38
CA GLN A 253 7.51 -5.03 7.23
C GLN A 253 8.35 -6.29 7.49
N ILE A 254 9.52 -6.15 8.14
CA ILE A 254 10.36 -7.30 8.51
C ILE A 254 9.62 -8.23 9.47
N ARG A 255 8.98 -7.67 10.52
CA ARG A 255 8.22 -8.44 11.51
C ARG A 255 7.07 -9.19 10.84
N GLU A 256 6.25 -8.51 10.03
CA GLU A 256 5.14 -9.14 9.30
C GLU A 256 5.59 -10.21 8.32
N PHE A 257 6.65 -9.95 7.57
CA PHE A 257 7.18 -10.90 6.61
C PHE A 257 7.67 -12.16 7.32
N LEU A 258 8.49 -12.02 8.36
CA LEU A 258 8.97 -13.15 9.14
C LEU A 258 7.84 -13.90 9.84
N ALA A 259 6.83 -13.21 10.37
CA ALA A 259 5.64 -13.83 10.96
C ALA A 259 4.90 -14.71 9.95
N ARG A 260 4.66 -14.21 8.74
CA ARG A 260 4.03 -14.99 7.65
C ARG A 260 4.85 -16.22 7.27
N GLU A 261 6.17 -16.08 7.17
CA GLU A 261 7.06 -17.21 6.87
C GLU A 261 7.08 -18.25 8.00
N ILE A 262 7.04 -17.81 9.27
CA ILE A 262 6.94 -18.70 10.43
C ILE A 262 5.59 -19.43 10.43
N LEU A 263 4.48 -18.73 10.18
CA LEU A 263 3.13 -19.31 10.06
C LEU A 263 3.07 -20.37 8.94
N ASN A 264 3.65 -20.07 7.78
CA ASN A 264 3.77 -21.01 6.67
C ASN A 264 4.59 -22.24 7.08
N GLY A 265 5.67 -22.06 7.84
CA GLY A 265 6.46 -23.15 8.41
C GLY A 265 5.66 -24.07 9.34
N VAL A 266 4.76 -23.51 10.17
CA VAL A 266 3.85 -24.31 11.01
C VAL A 266 2.88 -25.11 10.14
N ARG A 267 2.28 -24.48 9.12
CA ARG A 267 1.28 -25.10 8.23
C ARG A 267 1.85 -26.24 7.39
N LEU A 268 3.06 -26.05 6.85
CA LEU A 268 3.74 -27.02 5.99
C LEU A 268 4.53 -28.08 6.77
N GLY A 269 4.65 -27.94 8.09
CA GLY A 269 5.36 -28.88 8.95
C GLY A 269 4.77 -30.29 8.88
N GLN A 270 5.49 -31.20 8.22
CA GLN A 270 5.03 -32.57 7.98
C GLN A 270 5.05 -33.43 9.25
N ASN A 271 5.94 -33.12 10.19
CA ASN A 271 6.08 -33.83 11.46
C ASN A 271 5.93 -32.87 12.67
N GLU A 272 5.65 -33.44 13.84
CA GLU A 272 5.43 -32.67 15.08
C GLU A 272 6.69 -31.92 15.53
N GLU A 273 7.89 -32.43 15.22
CA GLU A 273 9.15 -31.76 15.56
C GLU A 273 9.30 -30.41 14.84
N ILE A 274 9.05 -30.38 13.53
CA ILE A 274 9.11 -29.15 12.72
C ILE A 274 8.04 -28.16 13.20
N LYS A 275 6.83 -28.65 13.46
CA LYS A 275 5.75 -27.81 14.02
C LYS A 275 6.17 -27.18 15.34
N GLN A 276 6.81 -27.93 16.24
CA GLN A 276 7.28 -27.43 17.52
C GLN A 276 8.38 -26.37 17.37
N ILE A 277 9.29 -26.54 16.41
CA ILE A 277 10.33 -25.55 16.10
C ILE A 277 9.68 -24.22 15.66
N TYR A 278 8.76 -24.26 14.70
CA TYR A 278 8.09 -23.05 14.24
C TYR A 278 7.14 -22.46 15.29
N PHE A 279 6.54 -23.30 16.13
CA PHE A 279 5.79 -22.83 17.30
C PHE A 279 6.67 -22.04 18.28
N ASN A 280 7.93 -22.45 18.49
CA ASN A 280 8.87 -21.68 19.29
C ASN A 280 9.18 -20.32 18.63
N PHE A 281 9.31 -20.26 17.30
CA PHE A 281 9.45 -19.00 16.58
C PHE A 281 8.19 -18.11 16.67
N LEU A 282 6.98 -18.70 16.72
CA LEU A 282 5.76 -17.93 16.97
C LEU A 282 5.82 -17.19 18.31
N ASN A 283 6.33 -17.83 19.36
CA ASN A 283 6.49 -17.19 20.68
C ASN A 283 7.49 -16.01 20.67
N LEU A 284 8.45 -16.03 19.75
CA LEU A 284 9.44 -14.95 19.60
C LEU A 284 8.89 -13.79 18.76
N ILE A 285 8.09 -14.08 17.74
CA ILE A 285 7.59 -13.05 16.80
C ILE A 285 6.27 -12.41 17.26
N GLU A 286 5.42 -13.12 18.01
CA GLU A 286 4.16 -12.58 18.55
C GLU A 286 4.32 -11.22 19.25
N PRO A 287 5.19 -11.05 20.26
CA PRO A 287 5.35 -9.76 20.94
C PRO A 287 5.90 -8.67 20.01
N GLU A 288 6.60 -9.03 18.92
CA GLU A 288 7.05 -8.05 17.93
C GLU A 288 5.91 -7.56 17.04
N ILE A 289 4.96 -8.43 16.68
CA ILE A 289 3.74 -8.00 15.97
C ILE A 289 2.84 -7.17 16.88
N GLU A 290 2.77 -7.48 18.17
CA GLU A 290 2.08 -6.61 19.14
C GLU A 290 2.70 -5.21 19.21
N LYS A 291 4.04 -5.10 19.09
CA LYS A 291 4.70 -3.79 18.97
C LYS A 291 4.28 -3.05 17.70
N ASN A 292 4.14 -3.73 16.56
CA ASN A 292 3.63 -3.09 15.34
C ASN A 292 2.25 -2.45 15.57
N ILE A 293 1.33 -3.17 16.21
CA ILE A 293 -0.01 -2.66 16.50
C ILE A 293 0.05 -1.48 17.48
N LYS A 294 0.92 -1.55 18.50
CA LYS A 294 1.10 -0.45 19.44
C LYS A 294 1.67 0.80 18.77
N GLU A 295 2.63 0.64 17.86
CA GLU A 295 3.26 1.71 17.10
C GLU A 295 2.31 2.28 16.04
N ASN A 296 1.49 1.41 15.41
CA ASN A 296 0.54 1.76 14.35
C ASN A 296 -0.84 1.10 14.59
N PRO A 297 -1.71 1.72 15.41
CA PRO A 297 -3.00 1.12 15.79
C PRO A 297 -4.00 0.92 14.66
N LEU A 298 -3.74 1.46 13.46
CA LEU A 298 -4.58 1.32 12.27
C LEU A 298 -4.00 0.33 11.24
N ASP A 299 -2.88 -0.32 11.55
CA ASP A 299 -2.26 -1.30 10.66
C ASP A 299 -3.02 -2.63 10.65
N TYR A 300 -3.98 -2.72 9.73
CA TYR A 300 -4.81 -3.90 9.49
C TYR A 300 -3.99 -5.18 9.27
N ARG A 301 -2.85 -5.12 8.58
CA ARG A 301 -2.02 -6.31 8.30
C ARG A 301 -1.44 -6.90 9.57
N SER A 302 -1.00 -6.05 10.49
CA SER A 302 -0.53 -6.50 11.80
C SER A 302 -1.66 -7.13 12.64
N TYR A 303 -2.89 -6.60 12.60
CA TYR A 303 -4.03 -7.27 13.27
C TYR A 303 -4.36 -8.64 12.66
N LEU A 304 -4.41 -8.77 11.32
CA LEU A 304 -4.61 -10.06 10.68
C LEU A 304 -3.51 -11.05 11.07
N THR A 305 -2.26 -10.62 10.99
CA THR A 305 -1.09 -11.45 11.29
C THR A 305 -1.10 -11.91 12.75
N LEU A 306 -1.33 -11.01 13.71
CA LEU A 306 -1.41 -11.36 15.13
C LEU A 306 -2.59 -12.28 15.42
N GLY A 307 -3.76 -11.98 14.84
CA GLY A 307 -4.96 -12.81 14.97
C GLY A 307 -4.73 -14.23 14.47
N GLU A 308 -4.02 -14.37 13.35
CA GLU A 308 -3.64 -15.67 12.80
C GLU A 308 -2.65 -16.42 13.71
N ILE A 309 -1.60 -15.75 14.19
CA ILE A 309 -0.64 -16.32 15.15
C ILE A 309 -1.36 -16.87 16.38
N LEU A 310 -2.22 -16.06 16.98
CA LEU A 310 -2.98 -16.42 18.18
C LEU A 310 -3.96 -17.57 17.91
N SER A 311 -4.61 -17.57 16.75
CA SER A 311 -5.52 -18.66 16.33
C SER A 311 -4.76 -19.99 16.21
N VAL A 312 -3.60 -19.99 15.55
CA VAL A 312 -2.74 -21.17 15.39
C VAL A 312 -2.21 -21.63 16.75
N LYS A 313 -1.77 -20.71 17.62
CA LYS A 313 -1.31 -21.06 18.98
C LYS A 313 -2.44 -21.65 19.82
N GLY A 314 -3.63 -21.07 19.76
CA GLY A 314 -4.83 -21.60 20.44
C GLY A 314 -5.15 -23.02 19.99
N ALA A 315 -5.07 -23.29 18.68
CA ALA A 315 -5.26 -24.62 18.12
C ALA A 315 -4.21 -25.64 18.60
N ILE A 316 -2.92 -25.28 18.53
CA ILE A 316 -1.80 -26.18 18.90
C ILE A 316 -1.80 -26.47 20.40
N LEU A 317 -1.91 -25.43 21.23
CA LEU A 317 -1.89 -25.55 22.69
C LEU A 317 -3.22 -26.06 23.27
N LYS A 318 -4.28 -26.11 22.46
CA LYS A 318 -5.67 -26.27 22.93
C LYS A 318 -6.02 -25.26 24.04
N ASN A 319 -5.55 -24.03 23.87
CA ASN A 319 -5.69 -22.95 24.84
C ASN A 319 -6.81 -21.98 24.43
N LYS A 320 -7.88 -21.92 25.23
CA LYS A 320 -9.01 -21.01 25.01
C LYS A 320 -8.61 -19.53 25.13
N GLU A 321 -7.64 -19.20 25.97
CA GLU A 321 -7.20 -17.80 26.16
C GLU A 321 -6.62 -17.22 24.87
N ALA A 322 -5.73 -17.97 24.20
CA ALA A 322 -5.15 -17.55 22.93
C ALA A 322 -6.21 -17.42 21.82
N SER A 323 -7.16 -18.37 21.73
CA SER A 323 -8.27 -18.28 20.77
C SER A 323 -9.22 -17.11 21.06
N ASN A 324 -9.48 -16.77 22.32
CA ASN A 324 -10.31 -15.63 22.67
C ASN A 324 -9.59 -14.31 22.36
N LYS A 325 -8.28 -14.22 22.63
CA LYS A 325 -7.47 -13.06 22.24
C LYS A 325 -7.42 -12.91 20.72
N ALA A 326 -7.30 -14.02 19.98
CA ALA A 326 -7.39 -13.99 18.51
C ALA A 326 -8.73 -13.42 18.02
N GLU A 327 -9.84 -13.82 18.66
CA GLU A 327 -11.17 -13.30 18.35
C GLU A 327 -11.26 -11.78 18.52
N GLU A 328 -10.75 -11.24 19.63
CA GLU A 328 -10.72 -9.79 19.89
C GLU A 328 -9.88 -9.05 18.85
N ILE A 329 -8.67 -9.54 18.56
CA ILE A 329 -7.75 -8.95 17.58
C ILE A 329 -8.35 -8.97 16.16
N LEU A 330 -8.99 -10.06 15.76
CA LEU A 330 -9.59 -10.19 14.43
C LEU A 330 -10.87 -9.35 14.29
N LYS A 331 -11.65 -9.18 15.36
CA LYS A 331 -12.75 -8.21 15.38
C LYS A 331 -12.24 -6.79 15.18
N LYS A 332 -11.09 -6.42 15.77
CA LYS A 332 -10.43 -5.13 15.49
C LYS A 332 -9.97 -4.99 14.04
N ALA A 333 -9.47 -6.06 13.43
CA ALA A 333 -9.16 -6.04 11.99
C ALA A 333 -10.41 -5.72 11.16
N ILE A 334 -11.54 -6.36 11.46
CA ILE A 334 -12.83 -6.13 10.78
C ILE A 334 -13.35 -4.70 11.03
N GLU A 335 -13.18 -4.13 12.23
CA GLU A 335 -13.53 -2.73 12.50
C GLU A 335 -12.73 -1.75 11.61
N ILE A 336 -11.46 -2.04 11.34
CA ILE A 336 -10.59 -1.21 10.49
C ILE A 336 -10.99 -1.31 9.01
N SER A 337 -11.27 -2.53 8.53
CA SER A 337 -11.59 -2.79 7.12
C SER A 337 -12.82 -3.71 6.98
N PRO A 338 -14.03 -3.18 7.19
CA PRO A 338 -15.26 -3.98 7.30
C PRO A 338 -15.71 -4.61 5.98
N GLN A 339 -15.22 -4.12 4.84
CA GLN A 339 -15.51 -4.70 3.53
C GLN A 339 -14.43 -5.67 3.04
N ASN A 340 -13.36 -5.85 3.83
CA ASN A 340 -12.26 -6.76 3.49
C ASN A 340 -12.52 -8.15 4.07
N GLN A 341 -12.53 -9.14 3.19
CA GLN A 341 -12.92 -10.52 3.52
C GLN A 341 -11.89 -11.24 4.40
N GLN A 342 -10.63 -10.82 4.40
CA GLN A 342 -9.55 -11.54 5.10
C GLN A 342 -9.80 -11.61 6.61
N GLY A 343 -10.26 -10.53 7.23
CA GLY A 343 -10.62 -10.52 8.65
C GLY A 343 -11.71 -11.52 8.99
N TYR A 344 -12.74 -11.65 8.14
CA TYR A 344 -13.82 -12.62 8.32
C TYR A 344 -13.34 -14.06 8.15
N LEU A 345 -12.49 -14.33 7.15
CA LEU A 345 -11.92 -15.67 6.93
C LEU A 345 -11.07 -16.13 8.12
N LEU A 346 -10.16 -15.28 8.62
CA LEU A 346 -9.34 -15.61 9.77
C LEU A 346 -10.16 -15.74 11.05
N LEU A 347 -11.20 -14.91 11.24
CA LEU A 347 -12.09 -15.03 12.38
C LEU A 347 -12.88 -16.33 12.34
N GLY A 348 -13.40 -16.71 11.17
CA GLY A 348 -14.03 -18.01 10.95
C GLY A 348 -13.06 -19.17 11.22
N GLN A 349 -11.80 -19.05 10.79
CA GLN A 349 -10.76 -20.05 11.05
C GLN A 349 -10.47 -20.20 12.55
N ASN A 350 -10.46 -19.10 13.31
CA ASN A 350 -10.33 -19.16 14.76
C ASN A 350 -11.51 -19.93 15.40
N TYR A 351 -12.75 -19.65 14.99
CA TYR A 351 -13.91 -20.39 15.47
C TYR A 351 -13.88 -21.87 15.08
N PHE A 352 -13.35 -22.19 13.90
CA PHE A 352 -13.16 -23.57 13.47
C PHE A 352 -12.22 -24.31 14.43
N PHE A 353 -11.11 -23.68 14.82
CA PHE A 353 -10.19 -24.24 15.82
C PHE A 353 -10.80 -24.33 17.22
N LYS A 354 -11.74 -23.45 17.58
CA LYS A 354 -12.54 -23.55 18.82
C LYS A 354 -13.57 -24.67 18.77
N GLY A 355 -13.84 -25.25 17.60
CA GLY A 355 -14.92 -26.23 17.39
C GLY A 355 -16.33 -25.61 17.36
N GLU A 356 -16.44 -24.28 17.23
CA GLU A 356 -17.71 -23.56 17.19
C GLU A 356 -18.26 -23.52 15.76
N LYS A 357 -19.03 -24.54 15.41
CA LYS A 357 -19.50 -24.81 14.05
C LYS A 357 -20.35 -23.69 13.45
N GLU A 358 -21.32 -23.17 14.19
CA GLU A 358 -22.24 -22.14 13.71
C GLU A 358 -21.49 -20.84 13.41
N SER A 359 -20.65 -20.38 14.34
CA SER A 359 -19.80 -19.19 14.17
C SER A 359 -18.86 -19.35 12.99
N THR A 360 -18.26 -20.54 12.83
CA THR A 360 -17.38 -20.86 11.71
C THR A 360 -18.10 -20.66 10.36
N ILE A 361 -19.27 -21.26 10.19
CA ILE A 361 -20.04 -21.14 8.94
C ILE A 361 -20.48 -19.69 8.71
N LEU A 362 -20.92 -18.99 9.76
CA LEU A 362 -21.34 -17.59 9.69
C LEU A 362 -20.25 -16.68 9.11
N TYR A 363 -19.03 -16.74 9.63
CA TYR A 363 -17.97 -15.83 9.21
C TYR A 363 -17.39 -16.16 7.83
N PHE A 364 -17.32 -17.43 7.45
CA PHE A 364 -16.98 -17.79 6.06
C PHE A 364 -18.08 -17.40 5.08
N GLN A 365 -19.35 -17.52 5.45
CA GLN A 365 -20.46 -17.05 4.62
C GLN A 365 -20.40 -15.53 4.46
N LYS A 366 -20.10 -14.76 5.51
CA LYS A 366 -19.89 -13.30 5.39
C LYS A 366 -18.80 -12.93 4.38
N ALA A 367 -17.69 -13.68 4.34
CA ALA A 367 -16.64 -13.45 3.34
C ALA A 367 -17.16 -13.71 1.91
N VAL A 368 -17.98 -14.75 1.71
CA VAL A 368 -18.66 -15.03 0.43
C VAL A 368 -19.68 -13.94 0.07
N ASP A 369 -20.44 -13.45 1.05
CA ASP A 369 -21.48 -12.44 0.83
C ASP A 369 -20.88 -11.09 0.43
N LEU A 370 -19.71 -10.74 0.99
CA LEU A 370 -18.97 -9.53 0.61
C LEU A 370 -18.51 -9.56 -0.86
N ASP A 371 -18.11 -10.72 -1.38
CA ASP A 371 -17.85 -10.89 -2.82
C ASP A 371 -18.24 -12.27 -3.33
N LYS A 372 -19.50 -12.37 -3.75
CA LYS A 372 -20.08 -13.61 -4.28
C LYS A 372 -19.47 -14.05 -5.60
N TYR A 373 -18.70 -13.20 -6.28
CA TYR A 373 -18.07 -13.51 -7.56
C TYR A 373 -16.65 -14.04 -7.42
N GLN A 374 -16.10 -14.12 -6.21
CA GLN A 374 -14.77 -14.68 -5.97
C GLN A 374 -14.85 -16.19 -5.72
N LYS A 375 -14.42 -16.97 -6.72
CA LYS A 375 -14.44 -18.45 -6.67
C LYS A 375 -13.76 -19.02 -5.41
N ASN A 376 -12.62 -18.43 -5.01
CA ASN A 376 -11.82 -18.93 -3.90
C ASN A 376 -12.58 -18.88 -2.56
N TYR A 377 -13.44 -17.89 -2.33
CA TYR A 377 -14.21 -17.81 -1.08
C TYR A 377 -15.29 -18.89 -1.00
N HIS A 378 -15.94 -19.21 -2.12
CA HIS A 378 -16.84 -20.37 -2.21
C HIS A 378 -16.08 -21.67 -1.93
N LEU A 379 -14.91 -21.86 -2.54
CA LEU A 379 -14.06 -23.04 -2.29
C LEU A 379 -13.68 -23.17 -0.81
N TYR A 380 -13.31 -22.08 -0.15
CA TYR A 380 -12.98 -22.10 1.27
C TYR A 380 -14.18 -22.50 2.15
N LEU A 381 -15.36 -21.89 1.93
CA LEU A 381 -16.58 -22.24 2.67
C LEU A 381 -16.98 -23.70 2.44
N ILE A 382 -17.00 -24.15 1.18
CA ILE A 382 -17.39 -25.51 0.82
C ILE A 382 -16.41 -26.52 1.45
N ASN A 383 -15.10 -26.29 1.32
CA ASN A 383 -14.06 -27.12 1.93
C ASN A 383 -14.27 -27.28 3.44
N LEU A 384 -14.57 -26.16 4.10
CA LEU A 384 -14.84 -26.11 5.53
C LEU A 384 -16.10 -26.88 5.92
N LEU A 385 -17.19 -26.74 5.16
CA LEU A 385 -18.45 -27.48 5.39
C LEU A 385 -18.22 -28.99 5.31
N TYR A 386 -17.43 -29.47 4.34
CA TYR A 386 -17.05 -30.89 4.29
C TYR A 386 -16.24 -31.33 5.52
N SER A 387 -15.28 -30.52 5.97
CA SER A 387 -14.50 -30.80 7.19
C SER A 387 -15.35 -30.82 8.46
N LEU A 388 -16.46 -30.08 8.48
CA LEU A 388 -17.44 -30.04 9.58
C LEU A 388 -18.53 -31.13 9.48
N GLY A 389 -18.48 -31.98 8.45
CA GLY A 389 -19.47 -33.02 8.18
C GLY A 389 -20.78 -32.53 7.56
N GLU A 390 -20.87 -31.24 7.22
CA GLU A 390 -22.06 -30.59 6.65
C GLU A 390 -22.17 -30.81 5.14
N LYS A 391 -22.20 -32.08 4.72
CA LYS A 391 -22.13 -32.46 3.30
C LYS A 391 -23.33 -31.96 2.49
N GLU A 392 -24.53 -31.99 3.07
CA GLU A 392 -25.74 -31.54 2.36
C GLU A 392 -25.73 -30.02 2.17
N LEU A 393 -25.35 -29.26 3.20
CA LEU A 393 -25.17 -27.80 3.07
C LEU A 393 -24.04 -27.47 2.08
N ALA A 394 -22.95 -28.24 2.07
CA ALA A 394 -21.86 -28.05 1.11
C ALA A 394 -22.35 -28.24 -0.34
N LYS A 395 -23.15 -29.27 -0.62
CA LYS A 395 -23.78 -29.48 -1.94
C LYS A 395 -24.69 -28.31 -2.33
N GLN A 396 -25.53 -27.83 -1.40
CA GLN A 396 -26.36 -26.65 -1.64
C GLN A 396 -25.50 -25.43 -2.00
N LYS A 397 -24.39 -25.19 -1.29
CA LYS A 397 -23.48 -24.08 -1.58
C LYS A 397 -22.76 -24.21 -2.92
N ILE A 398 -22.45 -25.43 -3.34
CA ILE A 398 -21.94 -25.69 -4.70
C ILE A 398 -22.99 -25.29 -5.75
N GLU A 399 -24.26 -25.70 -5.58
CA GLU A 399 -25.33 -25.34 -6.51
C GLU A 399 -25.57 -23.83 -6.56
N GLU A 400 -25.55 -23.14 -5.41
CA GLU A 400 -25.63 -21.68 -5.33
C GLU A 400 -24.46 -21.01 -6.07
N ALA A 401 -23.23 -21.49 -5.87
CA ALA A 401 -22.05 -20.96 -6.56
C ALA A 401 -22.10 -21.19 -8.08
N LEU A 402 -22.59 -22.35 -8.52
CA LEU A 402 -22.73 -22.67 -9.95
C LEU A 402 -23.84 -21.87 -10.64
N LYS A 403 -24.86 -21.42 -9.91
CA LYS A 403 -25.83 -20.44 -10.44
C LYS A 403 -25.20 -19.08 -10.70
N ILE A 404 -24.16 -18.71 -9.95
CA ILE A 404 -23.40 -17.46 -10.15
C ILE A 404 -22.47 -17.60 -11.35
N ASN A 405 -21.71 -18.69 -11.41
CA ASN A 405 -20.82 -18.98 -12.52
C ASN A 405 -20.74 -20.50 -12.78
N PRO A 406 -21.38 -21.00 -13.85
CA PRO A 406 -21.35 -22.42 -14.21
C PRO A 406 -19.96 -22.97 -14.54
N ASP A 407 -19.01 -22.12 -14.94
CA ASP A 407 -17.66 -22.55 -15.36
C ASP A 407 -16.83 -23.09 -14.18
N TRP A 408 -17.21 -22.74 -12.95
CA TRP A 408 -16.54 -23.22 -11.73
C TRP A 408 -16.76 -24.70 -11.45
N LYS A 409 -17.64 -25.39 -12.22
CA LYS A 409 -17.95 -26.81 -12.03
C LYS A 409 -16.69 -27.69 -12.03
N LYS A 410 -15.80 -27.48 -12.99
CA LYS A 410 -14.55 -28.25 -13.10
C LYS A 410 -13.63 -28.03 -11.89
N ASP A 411 -13.60 -26.82 -11.36
CA ASP A 411 -12.80 -26.49 -10.17
C ASP A 411 -13.36 -27.19 -8.93
N PHE A 412 -14.67 -27.19 -8.75
CA PHE A 412 -15.32 -27.91 -7.66
C PHE A 412 -15.10 -29.42 -7.78
N GLU A 413 -15.30 -30.01 -8.96
CA GLU A 413 -15.07 -31.45 -9.21
C GLU A 413 -13.62 -31.86 -8.91
N LYS A 414 -12.64 -31.14 -9.48
CA LYS A 414 -11.21 -31.40 -9.25
C LYS A 414 -10.82 -31.26 -7.78
N PHE A 415 -11.45 -30.34 -7.05
CA PHE A 415 -11.16 -30.15 -5.63
C PHE A 415 -11.55 -31.37 -4.79
N PHE A 416 -12.62 -32.08 -5.15
CA PHE A 416 -13.06 -33.29 -4.45
C PHE A 416 -12.34 -34.56 -4.88
N GLU A 417 -11.86 -34.64 -6.13
CA GLU A 417 -11.07 -35.78 -6.61
C GLU A 417 -9.68 -35.89 -5.95
N ASN A 418 -9.13 -34.76 -5.46
CA ASN A 418 -7.80 -34.70 -4.84
C ASN A 418 -7.81 -34.83 -3.31
N LYS A 419 -8.95 -35.20 -2.71
CA LYS A 419 -9.11 -35.46 -1.28
C LYS A 419 -9.43 -36.92 -1.03
#